data_AF-A0A6L5F9Z1-F1
#
_entry.id   AF-A0A6L5F9Z1-F1
#
_cell.length_a   1.000
_cell.length_b   1.000
_cell.length_c   1.000
_cell.angle_alpha   90.00
_cell.angle_beta   90.00
_cell.angle_gamma   90.00
#
_symmetry.space_group_name_H-M   'P 1'
#
loop_
_entity.id
_entity.type
_entity.pdbx_description
1 polymer ?
#
loop_
_entity_poly.entity_id
_entity_poly.type
_entity_poly.pdbx_seq_one_letter_code
_entity_poly.pdbx_strand_id
1 'polypeptide(L)' 'MDLEPSADPPKILAIGPDHAGNLLEIIWLELADDDDLVIHAMPLRLTFYHLLPQSREDMP' A
#
# COMPACT_ATOMS: atom_id res chain seq x y z
N MET A 1 17.11 25.36 -16.47
CA MET A 1 17.10 24.26 -15.49
C MET A 1 15.63 24.04 -15.21
N ASP A 2 15.05 23.03 -15.85
CA ASP A 2 13.61 22.75 -15.82
C ASP A 2 13.46 21.38 -15.17
N LEU A 3 13.06 21.35 -13.89
CA LEU A 3 12.43 20.15 -13.34
C LEU A 3 10.94 20.30 -13.68
N GLU A 4 10.41 19.47 -14.57
CA GLU A 4 8.97 19.39 -14.78
C GLU A 4 8.29 19.00 -13.45
N PRO A 5 7.44 19.86 -12.86
CA PRO A 5 6.90 19.63 -11.51
C PRO A 5 5.68 18.70 -11.51
N SER A 6 5.62 17.70 -12.40
CA SER A 6 4.34 17.08 -12.79
C SER A 6 4.18 15.58 -12.52
N ALA A 7 5.21 14.86 -12.08
CA ALA A 7 5.03 13.46 -11.71
C ALA A 7 4.53 13.39 -10.27
N ASP A 8 3.29 12.94 -10.08
CA ASP A 8 2.81 12.52 -8.76
C ASP A 8 3.84 11.58 -8.12
N PRO A 9 4.17 11.74 -6.83
CA PRO A 9 5.03 10.79 -6.14
C PRO A 9 4.41 9.39 -6.22
N PRO A 10 5.26 8.34 -6.33
CA PRO A 10 4.78 6.97 -6.40
C PRO A 10 3.94 6.67 -5.16
N LYS A 11 2.77 6.07 -5.39
CA LYS A 11 1.83 5.68 -4.33
C LYS A 11 1.95 4.17 -4.12
N ILE A 12 2.27 3.75 -2.92
CA ILE A 12 2.37 2.34 -2.56
C ILE A 12 1.11 1.93 -1.79
N LEU A 13 0.56 0.76 -2.13
CA LEU A 13 -0.52 0.11 -1.39
C LEU A 13 0.06 -1.10 -0.64
N ALA A 14 -0.03 -1.10 0.69
CA ALA A 14 0.13 -2.31 1.48
C ALA A 14 -1.21 -2.82 1.98
N ILE A 15 -1.30 -4.15 2.04
CA ILE A 15 -2.42 -4.87 2.61
C ILE A 15 -1.87 -5.83 3.65
N GLY A 16 -2.39 -5.77 4.87
CA GLY A 16 -1.93 -6.64 5.94
C GLY A 16 -2.73 -6.50 7.23
N PRO A 17 -2.54 -7.42 8.18
CA PRO A 17 -3.21 -7.36 9.47
C PRO A 17 -2.61 -6.27 10.38
N ASP A 18 -3.46 -5.61 11.16
CA ASP A 18 -3.04 -4.82 12.32
C ASP A 18 -2.70 -5.71 13.53
N HIS A 19 -2.36 -5.10 14.68
CA HIS A 19 -2.07 -5.82 15.93
C HIS A 19 -3.26 -6.63 16.47
N ALA A 20 -4.49 -6.31 16.08
CA ALA A 20 -5.69 -7.04 16.46
C ALA A 20 -6.11 -8.08 15.39
N GLY A 21 -5.37 -8.20 14.28
CA GLY A 21 -5.66 -9.12 13.18
C GLY A 21 -6.66 -8.60 12.15
N ASN A 22 -7.08 -7.33 12.23
CA ASN A 22 -7.95 -6.74 11.21
C ASN A 22 -7.12 -6.43 9.96
N LEU A 23 -7.57 -6.87 8.78
CA LEU A 23 -6.92 -6.50 7.53
C LEU A 23 -7.15 -5.02 7.23
N LEU A 24 -6.07 -4.30 6.96
CA LEU A 24 -6.08 -2.90 6.57
C LEU A 24 -5.58 -2.74 5.13
N GLU A 25 -6.07 -1.70 4.48
CA GLU A 25 -5.45 -1.08 3.30
C GLU A 25 -4.72 0.19 3.76
N ILE A 26 -3.44 0.31 3.42
CA ILE A 26 -2.61 1.47 3.75
C ILE A 26 -2.00 2.01 2.47
N ILE A 27 -2.16 3.32 2.23
CA ILE A 27 -1.51 4.01 1.11
C ILE A 27 -0.55 5.05 1.67
N TRP A 28 0.70 5.00 1.22
CA TRP A 28 1.69 6.04 1.49
C TRP A 28 2.36 6.53 0.23
N LEU A 29 3.00 7.69 0.37
CA LEU A 29 3.86 8.32 -0.61
C LEU A 29 5.30 8.15 -0.14
N GLU A 30 6.18 7.70 -1.04
CA GLU A 30 7.62 7.82 -0.84
C GLU A 30 8.02 9.25 -1.24
N LEU A 31 8.50 10.03 -0.28
CA LEU A 31 8.97 11.39 -0.47
C LEU A 31 10.49 11.39 -0.75
N ALA A 32 11.07 12.58 -0.91
CA ALA A 32 12.52 12.71 -0.95
C ALA A 32 13.13 12.31 0.41
N ASP A 33 14.41 11.96 0.40
CA ASP A 33 15.20 11.67 1.61
C ASP A 33 14.68 10.51 2.47
N ASP A 34 14.12 9.46 1.83
CA ASP A 34 13.59 8.24 2.47
C ASP A 34 12.45 8.48 3.47
N ASP A 35 11.75 9.63 3.37
CA ASP A 35 10.58 9.93 4.18
C ASP A 35 9.31 9.29 3.61
N ASP A 36 8.56 8.58 4.45
CA ASP A 36 7.25 8.02 4.10
C ASP A 36 6.10 8.84 4.68
N LEU A 37 5.13 9.21 3.82
CA LEU A 37 3.89 9.88 4.26
C LEU A 37 2.68 8.98 4.04
N VAL A 38 2.11 8.46 5.13
CA VAL A 38 0.83 7.75 5.10
C VAL A 38 -0.30 8.74 4.88
N ILE A 39 -1.07 8.55 3.80
CA ILE A 39 -2.19 9.40 3.42
C ILE A 39 -3.55 8.70 3.55
N HIS A 40 -3.56 7.39 3.73
CA HIS A 40 -4.77 6.58 3.88
C HIS A 40 -4.49 5.32 4.71
N ALA A 41 -5.34 5.06 5.70
CA ALA A 41 -5.34 3.81 6.46
C ALA A 41 -6.78 3.48 6.86
N MET A 42 -7.32 2.38 6.32
CA MET A 42 -8.71 1.94 6.55
C MET A 42 -8.81 0.42 6.59
N PRO A 43 -9.93 -0.15 7.09
CA PRO A 43 -10.22 -1.57 6.89
C PRO A 43 -10.16 -1.96 5.41
N LEU A 44 -9.60 -3.13 5.12
CA LEU A 44 -9.41 -3.62 3.75
C LEU A 44 -10.74 -3.70 3.02
N ARG A 45 -10.86 -2.98 1.89
CA ARG A 45 -12.06 -3.02 1.07
C ARG A 45 -12.09 -4.26 0.19
N LEU A 46 -13.30 -4.77 -0.06
CA LEU A 46 -13.55 -5.97 -0.91
C LEU A 46 -12.84 -5.92 -2.26
N THR A 47 -12.72 -4.73 -2.86
CA THR A 47 -12.03 -4.54 -4.15
C THR A 47 -10.59 -5.05 -4.14
N PHE A 48 -9.90 -5.03 -3.00
CA PHE A 48 -8.50 -5.45 -2.91
C PHE A 48 -8.29 -6.88 -2.43
N TYR A 49 -9.35 -7.63 -2.10
CA TYR A 49 -9.22 -9.02 -1.61
C TYR A 49 -8.54 -9.94 -2.64
N HIS A 50 -8.66 -9.64 -3.94
CA HIS A 50 -8.01 -10.39 -5.00
C HIS A 50 -6.47 -10.27 -5.00
N LEU A 51 -5.93 -9.27 -4.29
CA LEU A 51 -4.48 -9.09 -4.11
C LEU A 51 -3.93 -9.87 -2.92
N LEU A 52 -4.80 -10.45 -2.08
CA LEU A 52 -4.36 -11.31 -1.00
C LEU A 52 -3.74 -12.59 -1.59
N PRO A 53 -2.70 -13.13 -0.95
CA PRO A 53 -2.16 -14.41 -1.36
C PRO A 53 -3.28 -15.46 -1.31
N GLN A 54 -3.50 -16.15 -2.43
CA GLN A 54 -4.34 -17.34 -2.43
C GLN A 54 -3.69 -18.33 -1.46
N SER A 55 -4.49 -18.94 -0.58
CA SER A 55 -4.03 -19.90 0.43
C SER A 55 -2.94 -20.81 -0.16
N ARG A 56 -1.79 -20.88 0.53
CA ARG A 56 -0.63 -21.70 0.17
C ARG A 56 -1.00 -23.19 0.19
N GLU A 57 -1.70 -23.64 -0.84
CA GLU A 57 -1.80 -25.05 -1.26
C GLU A 57 -1.16 -25.27 -2.64
N ASP A 58 -0.71 -24.20 -3.30
CA ASP A 58 0.14 -24.25 -4.49
C ASP A 58 1.59 -23.90 -4.12
N MET A 59 2.33 -24.90 -3.65
CA MET A 59 3.79 -24.88 -3.66
C MET A 59 4.24 -26.23 -4.25
N PRO A 60 4.82 -26.26 -5.47
CA PRO A 60 5.58 -27.42 -5.91
C PRO A 60 6.87 -27.59 -5.10
#